data_AF-U3CIF4-F1
#
_entry.id   AF-U3CIF4-F1
#
_cell.length_a   1.000
_cell.length_b   1.000
_cell.length_c   1.000
_cell.angle_alpha   90.00
_cell.angle_beta   90.00
_cell.angle_gamma   90.00
#
_symmetry.space_group_name_H-M   'P 1'
#
loop_
_entity.id
_entity.type
_entity.pdbx_description
1 polymer ?
#
loop_
_entity_poly.entity_id
_entity_poly.type
_entity_poly.pdbx_seq_one_letter_code
_entity_poly.pdbx_strand_id
1 'polypeptide(L)'
;MQISRPDPLVTTTPLPQATIPWFEELNIRACGSDYLFPSRRASKRRAYISDDTLNHALAKLFGQKVDSNKQPYDNPLGKAGVTHFTIHDLRRTCRSLLAAVGTPGHIAERCLNHKLKGVEGIYNRHDYLDRRRKALNKLSEKLAPIVNGDNKIIPPSKRIK
;
A
#
# COMPACT_ATOMS: atom_id res chain seq x y z
N MET A 1 35.76 1.41 3.97
CA MET A 1 34.31 1.62 3.89
C MET A 1 33.85 1.14 2.53
N GLN A 2 33.54 -0.16 2.40
CA GLN A 2 33.14 -0.74 1.11
C GLN A 2 31.68 -0.38 0.87
N ILE A 3 31.45 0.48 -0.13
CA ILE A 3 30.12 0.79 -0.62
C ILE A 3 29.67 -0.45 -1.39
N SER A 4 28.94 -1.34 -0.71
CA SER A 4 28.33 -2.51 -1.34
C SER A 4 27.43 -2.05 -2.49
N ARG A 5 27.71 -2.52 -3.70
CA ARG A 5 26.85 -2.28 -4.86
C ARG A 5 25.43 -2.77 -4.53
N PRO A 6 24.37 -2.03 -4.88
CA PRO A 6 23.01 -2.50 -4.66
C PRO A 6 22.78 -3.78 -5.45
N ASP A 7 22.22 -4.79 -4.78
CA ASP A 7 21.85 -6.09 -5.34
C ASP A 7 20.89 -5.88 -6.55
N PRO A 8 21.16 -6.45 -7.73
CA PRO A 8 20.36 -6.29 -8.93
C PRO A 8 18.90 -6.77 -8.80
N LEU A 9 18.52 -7.43 -7.71
CA LEU A 9 17.13 -7.84 -7.42
C LEU A 9 16.34 -6.83 -6.57
N VAL A 10 16.96 -5.77 -6.04
CA VAL A 10 16.28 -4.81 -5.16
C VAL A 10 15.62 -3.71 -5.99
N THR A 11 14.32 -3.86 -6.24
CA THR A 11 13.52 -2.77 -6.79
C THR A 11 13.39 -1.67 -5.75
N THR A 12 14.09 -0.55 -5.96
CA THR A 12 13.99 0.62 -5.08
C THR A 12 12.58 1.21 -5.22
N THR A 13 11.89 1.42 -4.09
CA THR A 13 10.58 2.10 -4.08
C THR A 13 10.69 3.38 -3.26
N PRO A 14 10.45 4.56 -3.87
CA PRO A 14 10.58 5.81 -3.14
C PRO A 14 9.41 5.96 -2.16
N LEU A 15 9.72 6.17 -0.89
CA LEU A 15 8.73 6.46 0.14
C LEU A 15 8.28 7.93 0.04
N PRO A 16 6.96 8.21 0.06
CA PRO A 16 6.48 9.58 0.18
C PRO A 16 6.83 10.20 1.53
N GLN A 17 7.15 11.50 1.54
CA GLN A 17 7.54 12.21 2.77
C GLN A 17 6.45 12.12 3.86
N ALA A 18 5.17 12.22 3.47
CA ALA A 18 4.04 12.15 4.40
C ALA A 18 3.90 10.80 5.11
N THR A 19 4.53 9.73 4.60
CA THR A 19 4.46 8.38 5.20
C THR A 19 5.58 8.10 6.20
N ILE A 20 6.64 8.92 6.21
CA ILE A 20 7.82 8.69 7.07
C ILE A 20 7.44 8.56 8.55
N PRO A 21 6.60 9.44 9.13
CA PRO A 21 6.20 9.30 10.53
C PRO A 21 5.52 7.96 10.84
N TRP A 22 4.77 7.40 9.88
CA TRP A 22 4.14 6.10 10.06
C TRP A 22 5.15 4.96 10.04
N PHE A 23 6.18 5.04 9.20
CA PHE A 23 7.26 4.04 9.18
C PHE A 23 8.14 4.15 10.44
N GLU A 24 8.38 5.35 10.95
CA GLU A 24 9.08 5.56 12.22
C GLU A 24 8.29 4.94 13.39
N GLU A 25 6.99 5.20 13.47
CA GLU A 25 6.10 4.58 14.46
C GLU A 25 6.07 3.05 14.33
N LEU A 26 6.01 2.52 13.11
CA LEU A 26 6.09 1.07 12.87
C LEU A 26 7.44 0.50 13.30
N ASN A 27 8.54 1.20 13.07
CA ASN A 27 9.87 0.79 13.50
C ASN A 27 9.97 0.72 15.03
N ILE A 28 9.39 1.69 15.74
CA ILE A 28 9.27 1.65 17.22
C ILE A 28 8.47 0.40 17.65
N ARG A 29 7.31 0.16 17.01
CA ARG A 29 6.44 -0.99 17.29
C ARG A 29 7.03 -2.35 16.90
N ALA A 30 8.04 -2.36 16.03
CA ALA A 30 8.79 -3.56 15.67
C ALA A 30 9.76 -3.99 16.78
N CYS A 31 10.05 -3.11 17.75
CA CYS A 31 10.80 -3.42 18.97
C CYS A 31 12.15 -4.10 18.70
N GLY A 32 12.94 -3.54 17.78
CA GLY A 32 14.26 -4.05 17.41
C GLY A 32 14.25 -5.29 16.51
N SER A 33 13.10 -5.68 15.95
CA SER A 33 13.04 -6.72 14.93
C SER A 33 13.61 -6.23 13.59
N ASP A 34 14.26 -7.13 12.85
CA ASP A 34 14.70 -6.91 11.47
C ASP A 34 13.53 -6.69 10.47
N TYR A 35 12.30 -6.96 10.90
CA TYR A 35 11.10 -6.86 10.07
C TYR A 35 10.20 -5.72 10.54
N LEU A 36 9.66 -4.94 9.59
CA LEU A 36 8.69 -3.86 9.87
C LEU A 36 7.40 -4.39 10.52
N PHE A 37 7.02 -5.63 10.20
CA PHE A 37 5.85 -6.30 10.75
C PHE A 37 6.27 -7.67 11.34
N PRO A 38 6.80 -7.69 12.57
CA PRO A 38 7.27 -8.92 13.20
C PRO A 38 6.11 -9.83 13.61
N SER A 39 6.38 -11.13 13.71
CA SER A 39 5.44 -12.08 14.33
C SER A 39 5.39 -11.81 15.83
N ARG A 40 4.23 -11.38 16.33
CA ARG A 40 4.07 -11.11 17.77
C ARG A 40 4.02 -12.37 18.63
N ARG A 41 3.73 -13.52 18.02
CA ARG A 41 3.80 -14.83 18.65
C ARG A 41 5.01 -15.57 18.09
N ALA A 42 5.82 -16.14 18.97
CA ALA A 42 6.95 -16.97 18.60
C ALA A 42 6.51 -18.04 17.58
N SER A 43 7.17 -18.06 16.42
CA SER A 43 6.92 -19.03 15.36
C SER A 43 8.25 -19.58 14.88
N LYS A 44 8.36 -20.91 14.81
CA LYS A 44 9.56 -21.57 14.27
C LYS A 44 9.68 -21.41 12.74
N ARG A 45 8.60 -21.04 12.05
CA ARG A 45 8.55 -20.96 10.59
C ARG A 45 9.00 -19.60 10.04
N ARG A 46 8.65 -18.50 10.71
CA ARG A 46 8.94 -17.13 10.25
C ARG A 46 8.93 -16.13 11.39
N ALA A 47 9.73 -15.09 11.26
CA ALA A 47 9.85 -13.98 12.21
C ALA A 47 8.94 -12.78 11.89
N TYR A 48 8.12 -12.86 10.82
CA TYR A 48 7.24 -11.79 10.36
C TYR A 48 5.79 -12.26 10.16
N ILE A 49 4.88 -11.31 9.93
CA ILE A 49 3.45 -11.58 9.69
C ILE A 49 3.21 -12.55 8.52
N SER A 50 2.04 -13.17 8.48
CA SER A 50 1.67 -14.01 7.34
C SER A 50 1.24 -13.20 6.12
N ASP A 51 1.40 -13.80 4.95
CA ASP A 51 0.90 -13.23 3.68
C ASP A 51 -0.62 -12.95 3.76
N ASP A 52 -1.36 -13.79 4.48
CA ASP A 52 -2.80 -13.63 4.70
C ASP A 52 -3.18 -12.66 5.84
N THR A 53 -2.22 -12.13 6.61
CA THR A 53 -2.52 -11.36 7.83
C THR A 53 -3.37 -10.13 7.51
N LEU A 54 -3.05 -9.41 6.42
CA LEU A 54 -3.82 -8.25 5.99
C LEU A 54 -5.19 -8.63 5.43
N ASN A 55 -5.28 -9.73 4.69
CA ASN A 55 -6.56 -10.25 4.18
C ASN A 55 -7.50 -10.60 5.34
N HIS A 56 -6.98 -11.31 6.35
CA HIS A 56 -7.73 -11.67 7.55
C HIS A 56 -8.12 -10.43 8.36
N ALA A 57 -7.23 -9.45 8.52
CA ALA A 57 -7.56 -8.21 9.21
C ALA A 57 -8.72 -7.48 8.53
N LEU A 58 -8.68 -7.36 7.20
CA LEU A 58 -9.74 -6.72 6.42
C LEU A 58 -11.06 -7.51 6.48
N ALA A 59 -11.01 -8.83 6.37
CA ALA A 59 -12.17 -9.71 6.50
C ALA A 59 -12.87 -9.51 7.85
N LYS A 60 -12.11 -9.42 8.96
CA LYS A 60 -12.65 -9.12 10.29
C LYS A 60 -13.33 -7.76 10.37
N LEU A 61 -12.75 -6.73 9.76
CA LEU A 61 -13.33 -5.38 9.73
C LEU A 61 -14.63 -5.31 8.91
N PHE A 62 -14.86 -6.27 8.00
CA PHE A 62 -16.11 -6.47 7.27
C PHE A 62 -17.06 -7.47 7.95
N GLY A 63 -16.76 -7.93 9.17
CA GLY A 63 -17.55 -8.92 9.90
C GLY A 63 -17.53 -10.34 9.33
N GLN A 64 -16.60 -10.64 8.41
CA GLN A 64 -16.52 -11.95 7.78
C GLN A 64 -15.88 -12.99 8.71
N LYS A 65 -16.31 -14.25 8.58
CA LYS A 65 -15.66 -15.37 9.25
C LYS A 65 -14.30 -15.65 8.61
N VAL A 66 -13.28 -15.74 9.44
CA VAL A 66 -11.91 -16.11 9.02
C VAL A 66 -11.62 -17.59 9.29
N ASP A 67 -12.47 -18.24 10.09
CA ASP A 67 -12.40 -19.64 10.47
C ASP A 67 -13.83 -20.17 10.56
N SER A 68 -14.07 -21.35 10.00
CA SER A 68 -15.37 -22.02 9.98
C SER A 68 -15.98 -22.17 11.38
N ASN A 69 -15.14 -22.30 12.41
CA ASN A 69 -15.55 -22.54 13.80
C ASN A 69 -15.80 -21.25 14.60
N LYS A 70 -15.60 -20.06 14.01
CA LYS A 70 -15.75 -18.78 14.72
C LYS A 70 -17.04 -18.07 14.35
N GLN A 71 -17.60 -17.36 15.33
CA GLN A 71 -18.71 -16.44 15.08
C GLN A 71 -18.24 -15.29 14.17
N PRO A 72 -19.14 -14.71 13.37
CA PRO A 72 -18.84 -13.49 12.60
C PRO A 72 -18.35 -12.37 13.52
N TYR A 73 -17.41 -11.57 13.03
CA TYR A 73 -16.96 -10.38 13.75
C TYR A 73 -17.98 -9.25 13.60
N ASP A 74 -17.84 -8.20 14.40
CA ASP A 74 -18.57 -6.97 14.11
C ASP A 74 -18.15 -6.43 12.73
N ASN A 75 -19.06 -5.75 12.03
CA ASN A 75 -18.82 -5.16 10.71
C ASN A 75 -18.73 -3.62 10.81
N PRO A 76 -17.69 -3.05 11.44
CA PRO A 76 -17.56 -1.60 11.59
C PRO A 76 -17.48 -0.88 10.24
N LEU A 77 -16.85 -1.48 9.22
CA LEU A 77 -16.73 -0.85 7.90
C LEU A 77 -18.09 -0.79 7.18
N GLY A 78 -18.86 -1.87 7.22
CA GLY A 78 -20.21 -1.89 6.66
C GLY A 78 -21.15 -0.94 7.39
N LYS A 79 -21.07 -0.86 8.72
CA LYS A 79 -21.82 0.12 9.54
C LYS A 79 -21.45 1.56 9.18
N ALA A 80 -20.20 1.82 8.81
CA ALA A 80 -19.73 3.11 8.31
C ALA A 80 -20.07 3.39 6.83
N GLY A 81 -20.85 2.51 6.17
CA GLY A 81 -21.26 2.67 4.78
C GLY A 81 -20.18 2.33 3.76
N VAL A 82 -19.10 1.67 4.17
CA VAL A 82 -18.01 1.26 3.28
C VAL A 82 -18.41 -0.02 2.53
N THR A 83 -18.40 0.04 1.21
CA THR A 83 -18.61 -1.12 0.35
C THR A 83 -17.45 -2.11 0.48
N HIS A 84 -17.74 -3.41 0.41
CA HIS A 84 -16.71 -4.45 0.49
C HIS A 84 -15.60 -4.27 -0.56
N PHE A 85 -14.36 -4.47 -0.15
CA PHE A 85 -13.18 -4.50 -1.03
C PHE A 85 -12.11 -5.45 -0.47
N THR A 86 -11.12 -5.79 -1.30
CA THR A 86 -9.98 -6.65 -0.93
C THR A 86 -8.66 -5.87 -0.92
N ILE A 87 -7.60 -6.44 -0.34
CA ILE A 87 -6.26 -5.83 -0.35
C ILE A 87 -5.77 -5.54 -1.79
N HIS A 88 -6.13 -6.38 -2.75
CA HIS A 88 -5.77 -6.17 -4.15
C HIS A 88 -6.44 -4.91 -4.74
N ASP A 89 -7.64 -4.54 -4.29
CA ASP A 89 -8.32 -3.35 -4.75
C ASP A 89 -7.62 -2.07 -4.30
N LEU A 90 -6.90 -2.08 -3.16
CA LEU A 90 -6.06 -0.94 -2.75
C LEU A 90 -5.00 -0.60 -3.81
N ARG A 91 -4.43 -1.64 -4.43
CA ARG A 91 -3.44 -1.47 -5.51
C ARG A 91 -4.07 -0.90 -6.78
N ARG A 92 -5.27 -1.37 -7.14
CA ARG A 92 -6.05 -0.82 -8.27
C ARG A 92 -6.45 0.64 -8.02
N THR A 93 -6.91 0.94 -6.81
CA THR A 93 -7.24 2.31 -6.40
C THR A 93 -6.01 3.21 -6.47
N CYS A 94 -4.84 2.77 -5.99
CA CYS A 94 -3.59 3.52 -6.12
C CYS A 94 -3.28 3.84 -7.60
N ARG A 95 -3.46 2.86 -8.51
CA ARG A 95 -3.27 3.09 -9.95
C ARG A 95 -4.18 4.18 -10.51
N SER A 96 -5.46 4.16 -10.13
CA SER A 96 -6.46 5.14 -10.56
C SER A 96 -6.20 6.52 -9.96
N LEU A 97 -5.80 6.60 -8.69
CA LEU A 97 -5.47 7.86 -8.03
C LEU A 97 -4.21 8.50 -8.61
N LEU A 98 -3.18 7.69 -8.95
CA LEU A 98 -2.00 8.20 -9.66
C LEU A 98 -2.37 8.86 -10.99
N ALA A 99 -3.31 8.27 -11.74
CA ALA A 99 -3.83 8.89 -12.96
C ALA A 99 -4.61 10.18 -12.67
N ALA A 100 -5.44 10.20 -11.62
CA ALA A 100 -6.22 11.38 -11.23
C ALA A 100 -5.33 12.58 -10.83
N VAL A 101 -4.14 12.33 -10.26
CA VAL A 101 -3.16 13.39 -9.97
C VAL A 101 -2.26 13.72 -11.17
N GLY A 102 -2.57 13.20 -12.37
CA GLY A 102 -1.87 13.52 -13.63
C GLY A 102 -0.56 12.76 -13.84
N THR A 103 -0.36 11.62 -13.17
CA THR A 103 0.84 10.80 -13.37
C THR A 103 0.79 10.09 -14.74
N PRO A 104 1.83 10.18 -15.58
CA PRO A 104 1.89 9.43 -16.84
C PRO A 104 1.76 7.92 -16.63
N GLY A 105 1.10 7.24 -17.56
CA GLY A 105 0.78 5.81 -17.45
C GLY A 105 1.98 4.93 -17.12
N HIS A 106 3.08 5.05 -17.86
CA HIS A 106 4.30 4.27 -17.63
C HIS A 106 4.93 4.53 -16.25
N ILE A 107 4.87 5.76 -15.73
CA ILE A 107 5.35 6.09 -14.38
C ILE A 107 4.43 5.46 -13.34
N ALA A 108 3.11 5.52 -13.52
CA ALA A 108 2.16 4.92 -12.61
C ALA A 108 2.28 3.38 -12.55
N GLU A 109 2.54 2.72 -13.68
CA GLU A 109 2.85 1.28 -13.70
C GLU A 109 4.14 0.98 -12.94
N ARG A 110 5.19 1.80 -13.10
CA ARG A 110 6.46 1.65 -12.37
C ARG A 110 6.32 1.94 -10.87
N CYS A 111 5.49 2.89 -10.45
CA CYS A 111 5.15 3.10 -9.04
C CYS A 111 4.59 1.84 -8.39
N LEU A 112 3.86 1.02 -9.14
CA LEU A 112 3.31 -0.24 -8.67
C LEU A 112 4.29 -1.40 -8.86
N ASN A 113 5.41 -1.24 -9.55
CA ASN A 113 6.28 -2.35 -9.97
C ASN A 113 5.59 -3.32 -10.96
N HIS A 114 4.73 -2.79 -11.84
CA HIS A 114 4.22 -3.55 -12.98
C HIS A 114 5.24 -3.58 -14.12
N LYS A 115 5.27 -4.70 -14.86
CA LYS A 115 5.98 -4.78 -16.13
C LYS A 115 5.27 -3.91 -17.16
N LEU A 116 6.01 -3.03 -17.83
CA LEU A 116 5.50 -2.29 -18.99
C LEU A 116 5.19 -3.30 -20.12
N LYS A 117 3.99 -3.20 -20.70
CA LYS A 117 3.53 -4.10 -21.77
C LYS A 117 3.94 -3.56 -23.15
N GLY A 118 4.09 -4.46 -24.12
CA GLY A 118 4.33 -4.10 -25.52
C GLY A 118 5.72 -3.51 -25.79
N VAL A 119 5.83 -2.79 -26.91
CA VAL A 119 7.09 -2.22 -27.42
C VAL A 119 7.73 -1.23 -26.43
N GLU A 120 6.91 -0.55 -25.63
CA GLU A 120 7.38 0.37 -24.60
C GLU A 120 8.26 -0.33 -23.54
N GLY A 121 7.96 -1.58 -23.18
CA GLY A 121 8.79 -2.36 -22.26
C GLY A 121 10.15 -2.80 -22.84
N ILE A 122 10.28 -2.83 -24.16
CA ILE A 122 11.52 -3.22 -24.87
C ILE A 122 12.54 -2.08 -24.77
N TYR A 123 12.10 -0.83 -24.96
CA TYR A 123 12.96 0.35 -24.97
C TYR A 123 13.07 1.05 -23.61
N ASN A 124 12.01 1.01 -22.80
CA ASN A 124 11.96 1.77 -21.55
C ASN A 124 12.48 0.98 -20.34
N ARG A 125 13.80 0.98 -20.18
CA ARG A 125 14.50 0.32 -19.07
C ARG A 125 14.75 1.22 -17.85
N HIS A 126 14.33 2.49 -17.90
CA HIS A 126 14.53 3.40 -16.79
C HIS A 126 13.54 3.11 -15.65
N ASP A 127 14.03 3.13 -14.42
CA ASP A 127 13.20 2.99 -13.22
C ASP A 127 12.46 4.29 -12.86
N TYR A 128 12.91 5.43 -13.41
CA TYR A 128 12.30 6.75 -13.17
C TYR A 128 12.10 7.11 -11.70
N LEU A 129 13.07 6.74 -10.84
CA LEU A 129 12.97 6.89 -9.40
C LEU A 129 12.49 8.28 -8.95
N ASP A 130 13.05 9.35 -9.53
CA ASP A 130 12.65 10.72 -9.19
C ASP A 130 11.23 11.07 -9.63
N ARG A 131 10.78 10.56 -10.78
CA ARG A 131 9.40 10.77 -11.25
C ARG A 131 8.41 9.95 -10.41
N ARG A 132 8.78 8.72 -10.03
CA ARG A 132 8.00 7.89 -9.09
C ARG A 132 7.88 8.59 -7.73
N ARG A 133 8.99 9.13 -7.21
CA ARG A 133 9.00 9.90 -5.95
C ARG A 133 8.07 11.10 -6.03
N LYS A 134 8.17 11.91 -7.09
CA LYS A 134 7.27 13.06 -7.33
C LYS A 134 5.80 12.65 -7.41
N ALA A 135 5.49 11.58 -8.15
CA ALA A 135 4.12 11.08 -8.30
C ALA A 135 3.53 10.57 -6.96
N LEU A 136 4.31 9.80 -6.20
CA LEU A 136 3.91 9.27 -4.90
C LEU A 136 3.78 10.38 -3.84
N ASN A 137 4.66 11.38 -3.83
CA ASN A 137 4.51 12.57 -2.98
C ASN A 137 3.21 13.32 -3.30
N LYS A 138 2.95 13.62 -4.57
CA LYS A 138 1.72 14.31 -5.00
C LYS A 138 0.46 13.54 -4.62
N LEU A 139 0.47 12.21 -4.73
CA LEU A 139 -0.62 11.38 -4.25
C LEU A 139 -0.77 11.46 -2.73
N SER A 140 0.34 11.38 -1.99
CA SER A 140 0.32 11.44 -0.53
C SER A 140 -0.19 12.78 0.00
N GLU A 141 0.13 13.91 -0.65
CA GLU A 141 -0.39 15.24 -0.31
C GLU A 141 -1.91 15.33 -0.44
N LYS A 142 -2.51 14.57 -1.39
CA LYS A 142 -3.96 14.48 -1.53
C LYS A 142 -4.62 13.60 -0.46
N LEU A 143 -3.90 12.60 0.03
CA LEU A 143 -4.42 11.65 1.03
C LEU A 143 -4.19 12.12 2.47
N ALA A 144 -3.11 12.86 2.74
CA ALA A 144 -2.74 13.25 4.11
C ALA A 144 -3.86 13.97 4.87
N PRO A 145 -4.57 14.96 4.29
CA PRO A 145 -5.69 15.61 4.99
C PRO A 145 -6.85 14.67 5.32
N ILE A 146 -7.07 13.61 4.52
CA ILE A 146 -8.12 12.61 4.77
C ILE A 146 -7.71 11.72 5.96
N VAL A 147 -6.44 11.31 6.00
CA VAL A 147 -5.93 10.42 7.06
C VAL A 147 -5.79 11.14 8.39
N ASN A 148 -5.39 12.41 8.37
CA ASN A 148 -5.25 13.23 9.58
C ASN A 148 -6.60 13.71 10.14
N GLY A 149 -7.70 13.54 9.39
CA GLY A 149 -9.03 14.01 9.79
C GLY A 149 -9.28 15.51 9.55
N ASP A 150 -8.41 16.17 8.78
CA ASP A 150 -8.47 17.61 8.49
C ASP A 150 -9.58 17.99 7.49
N ASN A 151 -10.12 17.01 6.75
CA ASN A 151 -11.15 17.22 5.74
C ASN A 151 -12.51 16.62 6.12
N LYS A 152 -13.60 17.35 5.84
CA LYS A 152 -14.92 16.74 5.64
C LYS A 152 -14.79 15.76 4.47
N ILE A 153 -14.97 14.47 4.72
CA ILE A 153 -14.92 13.42 3.68
C ILE A 153 -16.02 13.71 2.67
N ILE A 154 -15.68 14.33 1.55
CA ILE A 154 -16.57 14.42 0.39
C ILE A 154 -16.38 13.10 -0.35
N PRO A 155 -17.37 12.18 -0.32
CA PRO A 155 -17.27 10.95 -1.07
C PRO A 155 -17.03 11.30 -2.55
N PRO A 156 -16.08 10.64 -3.25
CA PRO A 156 -15.86 10.91 -4.66
C PRO A 156 -17.19 10.76 -5.39
N SER A 157 -17.61 11.81 -6.10
CA SER A 157 -18.84 11.80 -6.90
C SER A 157 -18.88 10.51 -7.71
N LYS A 158 -19.97 9.75 -7.56
CA LYS A 158 -20.22 8.54 -8.35
C LYS A 158 -19.90 8.87 -9.80
N ARG A 159 -18.93 8.18 -10.40
CA ARG A 159 -18.71 8.25 -11.84
C ARG A 159 -20.01 7.84 -12.51
N ILE A 160 -20.67 8.79 -13.16
CA ILE A 160 -21.74 8.52 -14.11
C ILE A 160 -21.09 7.67 -15.22
N LYS A 161 -21.59 6.45 -15.41
CA LYS A 161 -21.26 5.63 -16.58
C LYS A 161 -22.04 6.16 -17.77
#